data_AF-A0A923JG77-F1
#
_entry.id   AF-A0A923JG77-F1
#
_cell.length_a   1.000
_cell.length_b   1.000
_cell.length_c   1.000
_cell.angle_alpha   90.00
_cell.angle_beta   90.00
_cell.angle_gamma   90.00
#
_symmetry.space_group_name_H-M   'P 1'
#
loop_
_entity.id
_entity.type
_entity.pdbx_description
1 polymer ?
#
loop_
_entity_poly.entity_id
_entity_poly.type
_entity_poly.pdbx_seq_one_letter_code
_entity_poly.pdbx_strand_id
1 'polypeptide(L)' 'MNDEDLAAINRLVAALQIQSDSQVALSASIRLLAQSNQALVDLIKSREPDPNAPPYLDGTPAP' A
#
# COMPACT_ATOMS: atom_id res chain seq x y z
N MET A 1 -7.95 20.10 40.38
CA MET A 1 -8.21 18.89 39.57
C MET A 1 -8.95 17.93 40.48
N ASN A 2 -10.18 17.56 40.15
CA ASN A 2 -10.90 16.54 40.91
C ASN A 2 -10.64 15.15 40.30
N ASP A 3 -11.09 14.09 40.98
CA ASP A 3 -10.87 12.71 40.52
C ASP A 3 -11.56 12.40 39.19
N GLU A 4 -12.65 13.10 38.88
CA GLU A 4 -13.38 12.95 37.62
C GLU A 4 -12.60 13.53 36.44
N ASP A 5 -12.00 14.71 36.60
CA ASP A 5 -11.10 15.33 35.62
C ASP A 5 -9.92 14.41 35.33
N LEU A 6 -9.32 13.82 36.37
CA LEU A 6 -8.22 12.87 36.24
C LEU A 6 -8.65 11.60 35.51
N ALA A 7 -9.81 11.05 35.85
CA ALA A 7 -10.36 9.88 35.16
C ALA A 7 -10.67 10.17 33.67
N ALA A 8 -11.19 11.36 33.36
CA ALA A 8 -11.45 11.79 31.99
C ALA A 8 -10.15 11.91 31.18
N ILE A 9 -9.11 12.51 31.76
CA ILE A 9 -7.78 12.61 31.14
C ILE A 9 -7.19 11.23 30.87
N ASN A 10 -7.27 10.31 31.83
CA ASN A 10 -6.75 8.94 31.65
C ASN A 10 -7.46 8.18 30.52
N ARG A 11 -8.79 8.33 30.39
CA ARG A 11 -9.55 7.76 29.26
C ARG A 11 -9.13 8.37 27.93
N LEU A 12 -8.93 9.69 27.89
CA LEU A 12 -8.47 10.38 26.69
C LEU A 12 -7.08 9.89 26.28
N VAL A 13 -6.13 9.79 27.22
CA VAL A 13 -4.78 9.28 26.96
C VAL A 13 -4.83 7.85 26.40
N ALA A 14 -5.64 6.98 26.98
CA ALA A 14 -5.80 5.61 26.48
C ALA A 14 -6.37 5.58 25.04
N ALA A 15 -7.38 6.42 24.75
CA ALA A 15 -7.96 6.52 23.42
C ALA A 15 -6.93 7.05 22.39
N LEU A 16 -6.13 8.05 22.78
CA LEU A 16 -5.06 8.59 21.93
C LEU A 16 -3.96 7.56 21.66
N GLN A 17 -3.61 6.73 22.65
CA GLN A 17 -2.66 5.64 22.45
C GLN A 17 -3.18 4.62 21.43
N ILE A 18 -4.43 4.18 21.57
CA ILE A 18 -5.08 3.25 20.62
C ILE A 18 -5.11 3.86 19.21
N GLN A 19 -5.40 5.17 19.11
CA GLN A 19 -5.41 5.88 17.84
C GLN A 19 -4.01 5.93 17.22
N SER A 20 -2.98 6.21 18.01
CA SER A 20 -1.59 6.22 17.56
C SER A 20 -1.17 4.86 17.02
N ASP A 21 -1.45 3.78 17.77
CA ASP A 21 -1.10 2.41 17.36
C ASP A 21 -1.82 2.02 16.06
N SER A 22 -3.09 2.43 15.92
CA SER A 22 -3.88 2.24 14.68
C SER A 22 -3.28 2.98 13.49
N GLN A 23 -2.76 4.20 13.67
CA GLN A 23 -2.08 4.96 12.61
C GLN A 23 -0.77 4.31 12.18
N VAL A 24 -0.02 3.72 13.11
CA VAL A 24 1.21 2.97 12.81
C VAL A 24 0.86 1.73 11.97
N ALA A 25 -0.16 0.97 12.36
CA ALA A 25 -0.62 -0.21 11.62
C ALA A 25 -1.13 0.15 10.20
N LEU A 26 -1.86 1.26 10.08
CA LEU A 26 -2.30 1.79 8.78
C LEU A 26 -1.10 2.16 7.90
N SER A 27 -0.11 2.85 8.46
CA SER A 27 1.11 3.24 7.74
C SER A 27 1.88 2.03 7.23
N ALA A 28 1.96 0.95 8.02
CA ALA A 28 2.57 -0.30 7.59
C ALA A 28 1.78 -0.95 6.42
N SER A 29 0.45 -0.97 6.52
CA SER A 29 -0.43 -1.49 5.47
C SER A 29 -0.28 -0.73 4.14
N ILE A 30 -0.18 0.60 4.20
CA ILE A 30 0.02 1.45 3.02
C ILE A 30 1.36 1.14 2.34
N ARG A 31 2.44 0.91 3.12
CA ARG A 31 3.74 0.54 2.56
C ARG A 31 3.70 -0.81 1.84
N LEU A 32 3.01 -1.80 2.42
CA LEU A 32 2.82 -3.10 1.78
C LEU A 32 2.02 -2.99 0.48
N LEU A 33 0.94 -2.19 0.49
CA LEU A 33 0.15 -1.95 -0.72
C LEU A 33 0.98 -1.27 -1.82
N ALA A 34 1.80 -0.28 -1.47
CA ALA A 34 2.69 0.39 -2.42
C ALA A 34 3.70 -0.60 -3.05
N GLN A 35 4.29 -1.48 -2.24
CA GLN A 35 5.20 -2.53 -2.73
C GLN A 35 4.48 -3.52 -3.66
N SER A 36 3.26 -3.95 -3.31
CA SER A 36 2.45 -4.83 -4.14
C SER A 36 2.09 -4.18 -5.48
N ASN A 37 1.73 -2.89 -5.47
CA ASN A 37 1.44 -2.16 -6.69
C ASN A 37 2.68 -2.04 -7.59
N GLN A 38 3.85 -1.80 -7.00
CA GLN A 38 5.09 -1.75 -7.77
C GLN A 38 5.39 -3.10 -8.44
N ALA A 39 5.25 -4.21 -7.71
CA ALA A 39 5.45 -5.55 -8.27
C ALA A 39 4.47 -5.87 -9.42
N LEU A 40 3.22 -5.41 -9.32
CA LEU A 40 2.24 -5.54 -10.39
C LEU A 40 2.61 -4.72 -11.64
N VAL A 41 3.07 -3.47 -11.45
CA VAL A 41 3.54 -2.62 -12.54
C VAL A 41 4.73 -3.27 -13.25
N ASP A 42 5.69 -3.81 -12.50
CA ASP A 42 6.86 -4.46 -13.08
C ASP A 42 6.48 -5.73 -13.84
N LEU A 43 5.52 -6.51 -13.33
CA LEU A 43 4.98 -7.68 -14.03
C LEU A 43 4.29 -7.27 -15.34
N ILE A 44 3.47 -6.22 -15.34
CA ILE A 44 2.80 -5.73 -16.55
C ILE A 44 3.84 -5.32 -17.59
N LYS A 45 4.83 -4.51 -17.20
CA LYS A 45 5.92 -4.09 -18.08
C LYS A 45 6.72 -5.26 -18.65
N SER A 46 6.97 -6.29 -17.83
CA SER A 46 7.68 -7.49 -18.30
C SER A 46 6.93 -8.29 -19.37
N ARG A 47 5.62 -8.06 -19.51
CA ARG A 47 4.74 -8.72 -20.47
C ARG A 47 4.36 -7.79 -21.64
N GLU A 48 4.83 -6.55 -21.65
CA GLU A 48 4.63 -5.67 -22.79
C GLU A 48 5.39 -6.26 -24.00
N PRO A 49 4.73 -6.44 -25.16
CA PRO A 49 5.40 -6.87 -26.39
C PRO A 49 6.55 -5.92 -26.71
N ASP A 50 7.69 -6.43 -27.13
CA ASP A 50 8.81 -5.59 -27.56
C ASP A 50 8.35 -4.70 -28.73
N PRO A 51 8.29 -3.37 -28.56
CA PRO A 51 7.81 -2.47 -29.61
C PRO A 51 8.76 -2.41 -30.81
N ASN A 52 9.98 -2.94 -30.67
CA ASN A 52 10.97 -3.05 -31.74
C ASN A 52 11.05 -4.46 -32.32
N ALA A 53 10.29 -5.43 -31.80
CA ALA A 53 10.24 -6.76 -32.39
C ALA A 53 9.64 -6.67 -33.80
N PRO A 54 10.27 -7.28 -34.81
CA PRO A 54 9.72 -7.37 -36.14
C PRO A 54 8.31 -7.99 -36.12
N PRO A 55 7.36 -7.50 -36.96
CA PRO A 55 5.93 -7.89 -36.92
C PRO A 55 5.62 -9.37 -37.23
N TYR A 56 6.64 -10.20 -37.47
CA TYR A 56 6.54 -11.63 -37.72
C TYR A 56 7.08 -12.49 -36.56
N LEU A 57 7.53 -11.86 -35.47
CA LEU A 57 7.95 -12.55 -34.23
C LEU A 57 6.94 -12.39 -33.08
N ASP A 58 5.86 -11.64 -33.28
CA ASP A 58 4.77 -11.46 -32.31
C ASP A 58 3.74 -12.61 -32.30
N GLY A 59 3.99 -13.65 -33.08
CA GLY A 59 3.12 -14.82 -33.21
C GLY A 59 1.97 -14.65 -34.19
N THR A 60 1.87 -13.52 -34.91
CA THR A 60 0.98 -13.41 -36.06
C THR A 60 1.66 -14.00 -37.31
N PRO A 61 0.99 -14.87 -38.10
CA PRO A 61 1.62 -15.44 -39.28
C PRO A 61 1.94 -14.33 -40.29
N ALA A 62 3.15 -14.37 -40.87
CA ALA A 62 3.48 -13.53 -42.03
C ALA A 62 2.50 -13.83 -43.19
N PRO A 63 2.08 -12.81 -43.96
CA PRO A 63 1.11 -12.95 -45.04
C PRO A 63 1.58 -13.85 -46.19
#